data_AF-A0A9D7I3Q1-F1
#
_entry.id   AF-A0A9D7I3Q1-F1
#
_cell.length_a   1.000
_cell.length_b   1.000
_cell.length_c   1.000
_cell.angle_alpha   90.00
_cell.angle_beta   90.00
_cell.angle_gamma   90.00
#
_symmetry.space_group_name_H-M   'P 1'
#
loop_
_entity.id
_entity.type
_entity.pdbx_description
1 polymer ?
#
loop_
_entity_poly.entity_id
_entity_poly.type
_entity_poly.pdbx_seq_one_letter_code
_entity_poly.pdbx_strand_id
1 'polypeptide(L)'
;MKTLLFIGLIIAWLPFLPAQDTFSIIAVDPETGEVGAAGASCIDTDDCGGCGGVIIINNLLPGRGGMNAQATVCLPNVNLNNGLNQMNAGLSPDEVLAWLLANDACGSGNANSRQYGIADFDPDGNPRAAGYTGSNCLDYANHNTGEYYSIQGNILLGQGILDSMEQRFLNTEGSLAKRLMSALQGANVPGADTRCLAAGISSKSAFIRVAKPDDTGGNFYLELNVPSVLTGIDPIDSLQSLFDVWCESISGASEASPEVGFRIYPNPASNFLYFETEADIILIQWLDLSGRLLHEERPLSNRYLWVPPLPNGVYLLKAFTDKSSFGEVVEVKR
;
A
#
# COMPACT_ATOMS: atom_id res chain seq x y z
N MET A 1 0.25 31.82 57.17
CA MET A 1 -0.64 31.12 56.23
C MET A 1 -0.56 31.80 54.87
N LYS A 2 -0.06 31.08 53.85
CA LYS A 2 -0.44 31.16 52.43
C LYS A 2 0.57 30.30 51.65
N THR A 3 0.27 29.01 51.60
CA THR A 3 0.97 28.03 50.76
C THR A 3 0.52 28.27 49.32
N LEU A 4 1.40 28.76 48.45
CA LEU A 4 1.13 28.86 47.02
C LEU A 4 1.26 27.46 46.41
N LEU A 5 0.12 26.87 46.02
CA LEU A 5 0.06 25.68 45.17
C LEU A 5 0.42 26.08 43.74
N PHE A 6 1.60 25.68 43.28
CA PHE A 6 1.94 25.67 41.86
C PHE A 6 1.23 24.47 41.22
N ILE A 7 0.15 24.74 40.50
CA ILE A 7 -0.46 23.76 39.58
C ILE A 7 0.43 23.75 38.33
N GLY A 8 1.28 22.73 38.23
CA GLY A 8 2.06 22.48 37.01
C GLY A 8 1.12 22.07 35.88
N LEU A 9 1.02 22.91 34.86
CA LEU A 9 0.34 22.58 33.62
C LEU A 9 1.21 21.57 32.86
N ILE A 10 0.83 20.29 32.88
CA ILE A 10 1.44 19.27 32.03
C ILE A 10 0.91 19.52 30.61
N ILE A 11 1.68 20.25 29.80
CA ILE A 11 1.45 20.34 28.36
C ILE A 11 1.90 19.01 27.78
N ALA A 12 0.94 18.13 27.51
CA ALA A 12 1.19 16.91 26.74
C ALA A 12 1.53 17.32 25.31
N TRP A 13 2.81 17.23 24.95
CA TRP A 13 3.25 17.34 23.57
C TRP A 13 2.79 16.09 22.84
N LEU A 14 1.66 16.17 22.15
CA LEU A 14 1.33 15.20 21.10
C LEU A 14 2.41 15.33 20.01
N PRO A 15 3.06 14.26 19.58
CA PRO A 15 4.01 14.32 18.47
C PRO A 15 3.25 14.78 17.21
N PHE A 16 3.55 16.00 16.77
CA PHE A 16 3.12 16.53 15.49
C PHE A 16 3.98 15.90 14.40
N LEU A 17 3.36 15.18 13.47
CA LEU A 17 3.98 14.80 12.22
C LEU A 17 3.31 15.61 11.11
N PRO A 18 3.86 16.77 10.68
CA PRO A 18 3.53 17.29 9.37
C PRO A 18 3.70 16.15 8.35
N ALA A 19 2.63 15.87 7.62
CA ALA A 19 2.67 14.92 6.53
C ALA A 19 3.48 15.53 5.39
N GLN A 20 4.34 14.69 4.86
CA GLN A 20 5.49 15.01 4.04
C GLN A 20 5.45 13.98 2.89
N ASP A 21 5.90 14.36 1.67
CA ASP A 21 5.69 13.83 0.30
C ASP A 21 5.05 12.45 0.09
N THR A 22 4.20 12.36 -0.92
CA THR A 22 3.40 11.17 -1.21
C THR A 22 2.96 11.22 -2.64
N PHE A 23 2.99 10.08 -3.33
CA PHE A 23 2.33 9.90 -4.64
C PHE A 23 1.50 8.63 -4.62
N SER A 24 0.32 8.68 -5.22
CA SER A 24 -0.61 7.56 -5.22
C SER A 24 -1.56 7.60 -6.40
N ILE A 25 -2.17 6.45 -6.69
CA ILE A 25 -3.22 6.24 -7.68
C ILE A 25 -4.38 5.49 -7.03
N ILE A 26 -5.60 5.84 -7.41
CA ILE A 26 -6.83 5.07 -7.18
C ILE A 26 -7.48 4.89 -8.56
N ALA A 27 -8.00 3.70 -8.84
CA ALA A 27 -8.66 3.40 -10.10
C ALA A 27 -9.75 2.35 -9.93
N VAL A 28 -10.70 2.36 -10.86
CA VAL A 28 -11.70 1.32 -11.05
C VAL A 28 -11.56 0.71 -12.44
N ASP A 29 -11.90 -0.57 -12.57
CA ASP A 29 -11.83 -1.29 -13.83
C ASP A 29 -13.22 -1.67 -14.33
N PRO A 30 -13.80 -0.95 -15.32
CA PRO A 30 -15.17 -1.20 -15.77
C PRO A 30 -15.38 -2.56 -16.43
N GLU A 31 -14.31 -3.24 -16.87
CA GLU A 31 -14.42 -4.58 -17.46
C GLU A 31 -14.63 -5.67 -16.39
N THR A 32 -14.01 -5.51 -15.22
CA THR A 32 -13.97 -6.54 -14.17
C THR A 32 -14.77 -6.16 -12.92
N GLY A 33 -15.10 -4.88 -12.76
CA GLY A 33 -15.65 -4.32 -11.53
C GLY A 33 -14.62 -4.18 -10.40
N GLU A 34 -13.34 -4.43 -10.67
CA GLU A 34 -12.28 -4.29 -9.66
C GLU A 34 -12.09 -2.83 -9.28
N VAL A 35 -11.74 -2.61 -8.00
CA VAL A 35 -11.33 -1.30 -7.48
C VAL A 35 -9.93 -1.49 -6.90
N GLY A 36 -9.01 -0.57 -7.16
CA GLY A 36 -7.67 -0.69 -6.61
C GLY A 36 -6.94 0.63 -6.43
N ALA A 37 -5.92 0.59 -5.59
CA ALA A 37 -5.07 1.73 -5.29
C ALA A 37 -3.63 1.27 -5.10
N ALA A 38 -2.71 2.18 -5.33
CA ALA A 38 -1.31 2.00 -5.00
C ALA A 38 -0.70 3.34 -4.60
N GLY A 39 0.30 3.35 -3.74
CA GLY A 39 0.95 4.58 -3.30
C GLY A 39 2.25 4.35 -2.59
N ALA A 40 3.08 5.39 -2.52
CA ALA A 40 4.34 5.40 -1.79
C ALA A 40 4.63 6.77 -1.16
N SER A 41 5.45 6.78 -0.11
CA SER A 41 5.84 7.99 0.62
C SER A 41 7.22 7.82 1.26
N CYS A 42 7.98 8.90 1.41
CA CYS A 42 9.18 8.94 2.25
C CYS A 42 8.88 9.02 3.76
N ILE A 43 7.71 8.53 4.17
CA ILE A 43 7.34 8.19 5.55
C ILE A 43 7.28 6.67 5.64
N ASP A 44 7.97 6.09 6.61
CA ASP A 44 7.85 4.67 6.94
C ASP A 44 7.02 4.44 8.21
N THR A 45 6.89 3.18 8.62
CA THR A 45 6.15 2.81 9.83
C THR A 45 6.73 3.42 11.10
N ASP A 46 8.05 3.65 11.19
CA ASP A 46 8.67 4.20 12.39
C ASP A 46 8.41 5.70 12.47
N ASP A 47 8.50 6.40 11.34
CA ASP A 47 8.17 7.82 11.19
C ASP A 47 6.73 8.12 11.66
N CYS A 48 5.78 7.20 11.45
CA CYS A 48 4.38 7.35 11.85
C CYS A 48 3.97 6.62 13.15
N GLY A 49 4.93 6.13 13.94
CA GLY A 49 4.66 5.52 15.25
C GLY A 49 3.98 4.14 15.19
N GLY A 50 4.32 3.32 14.18
CA GLY A 50 3.83 1.95 14.01
C GLY A 50 2.56 1.84 13.16
N CYS A 51 2.27 2.84 12.32
CA CYS A 51 1.02 2.86 11.53
C CYS A 51 1.02 1.94 10.30
N GLY A 52 2.16 1.33 9.96
CA GLY A 52 2.30 0.47 8.77
C GLY A 52 2.73 1.22 7.50
N GLY A 53 3.23 2.45 7.60
CA GLY A 53 3.70 3.25 6.47
C GLY A 53 2.56 3.93 5.71
N VAL A 54 2.74 4.16 4.41
CA VAL A 54 1.82 4.97 3.58
C VAL A 54 0.45 4.33 3.34
N ILE A 55 0.26 3.04 3.62
CA ILE A 55 -1.02 2.33 3.42
C ILE A 55 -2.22 2.99 4.12
N ILE A 56 -1.97 3.76 5.18
CA ILE A 56 -2.95 4.55 5.95
C ILE A 56 -3.73 5.60 5.15
N ILE A 57 -3.26 5.96 3.96
CA ILE A 57 -3.94 6.96 3.12
C ILE A 57 -5.12 6.37 2.34
N ASN A 58 -5.19 5.04 2.23
CA ASN A 58 -6.11 4.36 1.33
C ASN A 58 -7.11 3.47 2.06
N ASN A 59 -8.31 3.36 1.50
CA ASN A 59 -9.16 2.20 1.70
C ASN A 59 -10.12 2.04 0.50
N LEU A 60 -10.65 0.83 0.34
CA LEU A 60 -11.52 0.43 -0.76
C LEU A 60 -12.89 -0.05 -0.24
N LEU A 61 -13.90 0.09 -1.08
CA LEU A 61 -15.24 -0.46 -0.92
C LEU A 61 -15.48 -1.43 -2.10
N PRO A 62 -15.34 -2.75 -1.86
CA PRO A 62 -15.61 -3.78 -2.86
C PRO A 62 -16.91 -3.53 -3.63
N GLY A 63 -16.83 -3.57 -4.97
CA GLY A 63 -17.96 -3.38 -5.87
C GLY A 63 -18.53 -1.96 -5.94
N ARG A 64 -17.93 -1.00 -5.22
CA ARG A 64 -18.37 0.40 -5.21
C ARG A 64 -17.29 1.37 -5.67
N GLY A 65 -16.12 1.37 -5.06
CA GLY A 65 -15.09 2.38 -5.31
C GLY A 65 -14.07 2.46 -4.19
N GLY A 66 -13.33 3.56 -4.12
CA GLY A 66 -12.36 3.77 -3.05
C GLY A 66 -11.75 5.16 -3.09
N MET A 67 -10.84 5.41 -2.15
CA MET A 67 -10.27 6.74 -1.96
C MET A 67 -8.85 6.68 -1.42
N ASN A 68 -8.01 7.61 -1.89
CA ASN A 68 -6.77 8.02 -1.27
C ASN A 68 -6.95 9.41 -0.63
N ALA A 69 -6.55 9.55 0.63
CA ALA A 69 -6.56 10.81 1.39
C ALA A 69 -5.17 11.06 2.00
N GLN A 70 -4.45 12.01 1.41
CA GLN A 70 -3.02 12.26 1.67
C GLN A 70 -2.72 13.77 1.83
N ALA A 71 -1.43 14.13 1.75
CA ALA A 71 -0.89 15.41 2.22
C ALA A 71 -1.16 15.55 3.72
N THR A 72 -1.57 16.72 4.24
CA THR A 72 -1.80 16.85 5.68
C THR A 72 -2.99 15.99 6.09
N VAL A 73 -2.75 14.99 6.94
CA VAL A 73 -3.78 14.09 7.49
C VAL A 73 -3.65 13.95 9.00
N CYS A 74 -4.73 13.49 9.63
CA CYS A 74 -4.73 13.08 11.03
C CYS A 74 -4.58 11.56 11.10
N LEU A 75 -4.03 11.05 12.19
CA LEU A 75 -4.00 9.61 12.49
C LEU A 75 -4.87 9.35 13.73
N PRO A 76 -5.94 8.53 13.62
CA PRO A 76 -6.44 7.85 12.42
C PRO A 76 -6.97 8.81 11.35
N ASN A 77 -6.97 8.36 10.08
CA ASN A 77 -7.37 9.17 8.91
C ASN A 77 -8.88 9.41 8.86
N VAL A 78 -9.36 10.38 9.64
CA VAL A 78 -10.78 10.68 9.80
C VAL A 78 -11.46 11.09 8.48
N ASN A 79 -10.77 11.84 7.62
CA ASN A 79 -11.36 12.30 6.36
C ASN A 79 -11.46 11.18 5.32
N LEU A 80 -10.54 10.21 5.32
CA LEU A 80 -10.69 8.98 4.53
C LEU A 80 -11.97 8.25 4.92
N ASN A 81 -12.17 8.00 6.22
CA ASN A 81 -13.37 7.30 6.71
C ASN A 81 -14.66 8.08 6.38
N ASN A 82 -14.65 9.40 6.56
CA ASN A 82 -15.80 10.23 6.22
C ASN A 82 -16.12 10.19 4.73
N GLY A 83 -15.11 10.26 3.86
CA GLY A 83 -15.27 10.20 2.40
C GLY A 83 -15.89 8.88 1.95
N LEU A 84 -15.40 7.76 2.48
CA LEU A 84 -15.96 6.43 2.22
C LEU A 84 -17.40 6.28 2.72
N ASN A 85 -17.73 6.88 3.87
CA ASN A 85 -19.11 6.91 4.36
C ASN A 85 -20.03 7.69 3.42
N GLN A 86 -19.57 8.81 2.86
CA GLN A 86 -20.33 9.56 1.86
C GLN A 86 -20.49 8.76 0.55
N MET A 87 -19.44 8.06 0.11
CA MET A 87 -19.50 7.19 -1.06
C MET A 87 -20.52 6.05 -0.87
N ASN A 88 -20.56 5.43 0.32
CA ASN A 88 -21.57 4.44 0.71
C ASN A 88 -22.99 5.02 0.77
N ALA A 89 -23.12 6.31 1.11
CA ALA A 89 -24.39 7.03 1.08
C ALA A 89 -24.86 7.37 -0.35
N GLY A 90 -24.10 6.99 -1.38
CA GLY A 90 -24.47 7.14 -2.78
C GLY A 90 -23.90 8.36 -3.48
N LEU A 91 -23.14 9.21 -2.78
CA LEU A 91 -22.53 10.41 -3.37
C LEU A 91 -21.51 10.02 -4.45
N SER A 92 -21.46 10.83 -5.51
CA SER A 92 -20.42 10.78 -6.54
C SER A 92 -19.06 11.27 -6.03
N PRO A 93 -17.95 10.94 -6.72
CA PRO A 93 -16.63 11.43 -6.35
C PRO A 93 -16.56 12.96 -6.14
N ASP A 94 -17.17 13.75 -7.03
CA ASP A 94 -17.22 15.22 -6.89
C ASP A 94 -18.05 15.66 -5.66
N GLU A 95 -19.17 15.01 -5.39
CA GLU A 95 -20.00 15.30 -4.21
C GLU A 95 -19.28 14.91 -2.91
N VAL A 96 -18.54 13.79 -2.91
CA VAL A 96 -17.69 13.39 -1.78
C VAL A 96 -16.60 14.44 -1.54
N LEU A 97 -15.94 14.92 -2.59
CA LEU A 97 -14.95 16.01 -2.45
C LEU A 97 -15.59 17.27 -1.89
N ALA A 98 -16.70 17.74 -2.48
CA ALA A 98 -17.39 18.93 -2.01
C ALA A 98 -17.79 18.82 -0.53
N TRP A 99 -18.27 17.63 -0.12
CA TRP A 99 -18.60 17.36 1.27
C TRP A 99 -17.37 17.40 2.17
N LEU A 100 -16.26 16.76 1.78
CA LEU A 100 -15.02 16.73 2.57
C LEU A 100 -14.42 18.12 2.75
N LEU A 101 -14.45 18.96 1.72
CA LEU A 101 -13.93 20.33 1.79
C LEU A 101 -14.78 21.21 2.72
N ALA A 102 -16.09 20.98 2.76
CA ALA A 102 -16.99 21.68 3.67
C ALA A 102 -16.94 21.15 5.12
N ASN A 103 -16.51 19.89 5.31
CA ASN A 103 -16.58 19.17 6.58
C ASN A 103 -15.22 18.56 6.99
N ASP A 104 -14.12 19.27 6.72
CA ASP A 104 -12.78 18.81 7.10
C ASP A 104 -12.69 18.61 8.63
N ALA A 105 -12.58 17.34 9.04
CA ALA A 105 -12.63 16.96 10.44
C ALA A 105 -11.24 16.80 11.07
N CYS A 106 -10.15 16.96 10.30
CA CYS A 106 -8.81 16.81 10.84
C CYS A 106 -8.35 18.10 11.54
N GLY A 107 -8.06 18.01 12.83
CA GLY A 107 -7.61 19.14 13.66
C GLY A 107 -6.21 19.69 13.34
N SER A 108 -5.52 19.14 12.35
CA SER A 108 -4.24 19.64 11.83
C SER A 108 -4.40 20.11 10.39
N GLY A 109 -4.00 21.34 10.06
CA GLY A 109 -4.22 21.91 8.72
C GLY A 109 -5.67 22.36 8.47
N ASN A 110 -6.06 22.45 7.20
CA ASN A 110 -7.42 22.74 6.75
C ASN A 110 -7.68 22.11 5.37
N ALA A 111 -8.87 22.34 4.79
CA ALA A 111 -9.28 21.77 3.50
C ALA A 111 -8.30 22.09 2.36
N ASN A 112 -7.58 23.20 2.40
CA ASN A 112 -6.56 23.55 1.41
C ASN A 112 -5.22 22.84 1.64
N SER A 113 -5.03 22.15 2.76
CA SER A 113 -3.83 21.35 3.06
C SER A 113 -4.01 19.85 2.74
N ARG A 114 -5.14 19.49 2.12
CA ARG A 114 -5.53 18.11 1.82
C ARG A 114 -5.28 17.78 0.35
N GLN A 115 -5.05 16.50 0.09
CA GLN A 115 -5.04 15.96 -1.25
C GLN A 115 -5.87 14.67 -1.27
N TYR A 116 -6.77 14.57 -2.25
CA TYR A 116 -7.73 13.48 -2.36
C TYR A 116 -7.72 12.93 -3.78
N GLY A 117 -7.80 11.61 -3.90
CA GLY A 117 -8.13 10.92 -5.14
C GLY A 117 -9.27 9.95 -4.85
N ILE A 118 -10.30 9.95 -5.69
CA ILE A 118 -11.50 9.12 -5.54
C ILE A 118 -11.81 8.49 -6.89
N ALA A 119 -12.13 7.21 -6.90
CA ALA A 119 -12.70 6.53 -8.06
C ALA A 119 -13.82 5.58 -7.61
N ASP A 120 -14.93 5.54 -8.35
CA ASP A 120 -16.07 4.71 -8.04
C ASP A 120 -16.84 4.25 -9.29
N PHE A 121 -17.79 3.35 -9.09
CA PHE A 121 -18.85 3.04 -10.04
C PHE A 121 -20.13 3.74 -9.62
N ASP A 122 -20.82 4.38 -10.55
CA ASP A 122 -22.19 4.83 -10.35
C ASP A 122 -23.17 3.64 -10.21
N PRO A 123 -24.45 3.86 -9.86
CA PRO A 123 -25.43 2.78 -9.73
C PRO A 123 -25.69 1.97 -11.01
N ASP A 124 -25.36 2.52 -12.19
CA ASP A 124 -25.49 1.87 -13.48
C ASP A 124 -24.20 1.12 -13.89
N GLY A 125 -23.15 1.19 -13.07
CA GLY A 125 -21.85 0.55 -13.29
C GLY A 125 -20.87 1.38 -14.12
N ASN A 126 -21.16 2.66 -14.40
CA ASN A 126 -20.23 3.52 -15.12
C ASN A 126 -19.13 4.04 -14.18
N PRO A 127 -17.86 4.05 -14.62
CA PRO A 127 -16.77 4.54 -13.79
C PRO A 127 -16.82 6.07 -13.67
N ARG A 128 -16.40 6.57 -12.51
CA ARG A 128 -16.21 8.00 -12.24
C ARG A 128 -14.94 8.18 -11.42
N ALA A 129 -14.28 9.32 -11.58
CA ALA A 129 -13.15 9.68 -10.74
C ALA A 129 -13.13 11.18 -10.47
N ALA A 130 -12.55 11.56 -9.33
CA ALA A 130 -12.29 12.95 -8.99
C ALA A 130 -10.99 13.06 -8.19
N GLY A 131 -10.27 14.15 -8.42
CA GLY A 131 -9.03 14.48 -7.74
C GLY A 131 -9.12 15.89 -7.15
N TYR A 132 -8.41 16.11 -6.06
CA TYR A 132 -8.28 17.43 -5.45
C TYR A 132 -6.88 17.60 -4.87
N THR A 133 -6.26 18.74 -5.14
CA THR A 133 -5.02 19.18 -4.51
C THR A 133 -5.24 20.58 -3.95
N GLY A 134 -5.22 20.70 -2.63
CA GLY A 134 -5.39 21.98 -1.97
C GLY A 134 -4.20 22.92 -2.18
N SER A 135 -4.46 24.22 -2.19
CA SER A 135 -3.45 25.25 -2.46
C SER A 135 -2.34 25.37 -1.40
N ASN A 136 -2.50 24.72 -0.25
CA ASN A 136 -1.53 24.66 0.83
C ASN A 136 -0.82 23.29 0.89
N CYS A 137 -1.04 22.41 -0.08
CA CYS A 137 -0.16 21.26 -0.28
C CYS A 137 1.25 21.77 -0.62
N LEU A 138 2.27 21.08 -0.10
CA LEU A 138 3.65 21.50 -0.28
C LEU A 138 4.13 21.16 -1.70
N ASP A 139 4.75 22.14 -2.36
CA ASP A 139 5.20 22.02 -3.74
C ASP A 139 6.37 21.04 -3.92
N TYR A 140 6.47 20.34 -5.05
CA TYR A 140 5.50 20.32 -6.15
C TYR A 140 4.25 19.48 -5.79
N ALA A 141 3.05 20.06 -5.88
CA ALA A 141 1.80 19.35 -5.63
C ALA A 141 0.82 19.49 -6.78
N ASN A 142 0.34 18.35 -7.29
CA ASN A 142 -0.70 18.32 -8.31
C ASN A 142 -1.43 16.97 -8.36
N HIS A 143 -2.43 16.86 -9.24
CA HIS A 143 -3.12 15.63 -9.57
C HIS A 143 -3.51 15.57 -11.04
N ASN A 144 -3.57 14.37 -11.61
CA ASN A 144 -4.12 14.05 -12.92
C ASN A 144 -5.33 13.13 -12.73
N THR A 145 -6.46 13.46 -13.37
CA THR A 145 -7.70 12.67 -13.26
C THR A 145 -8.12 12.22 -14.65
N GLY A 146 -8.34 10.91 -14.81
CA GLY A 146 -8.94 10.33 -16.01
C GLY A 146 -10.38 9.88 -15.75
N GLU A 147 -10.95 9.15 -16.70
CA GLU A 147 -12.34 8.68 -16.62
C GLU A 147 -12.59 7.71 -15.45
N TYR A 148 -11.61 6.85 -15.17
CA TYR A 148 -11.72 5.77 -14.18
C TYR A 148 -10.58 5.74 -13.16
N TYR A 149 -9.79 6.82 -13.06
CA TYR A 149 -8.67 6.91 -12.13
C TYR A 149 -8.36 8.34 -11.68
N SER A 150 -7.71 8.46 -10.53
CA SER A 150 -7.09 9.69 -10.03
C SER A 150 -5.68 9.40 -9.54
N ILE A 151 -4.70 10.18 -10.02
CA ILE A 151 -3.29 10.13 -9.65
C ILE A 151 -2.94 11.46 -9.00
N GLN A 152 -2.30 11.43 -7.84
CA GLN A 152 -2.00 12.64 -7.10
C GLN A 152 -0.68 12.52 -6.36
N GLY A 153 -0.01 13.66 -6.17
CA GLY A 153 1.12 13.73 -5.26
C GLY A 153 1.48 15.14 -4.83
N ASN A 154 2.20 15.22 -3.73
CA ASN A 154 2.71 16.46 -3.13
C ASN A 154 4.18 16.29 -2.80
N ILE A 155 4.90 17.43 -2.74
CA ILE A 155 6.34 17.60 -2.57
C ILE A 155 7.17 16.68 -3.48
N LEU A 156 6.70 16.58 -4.72
CA LEU A 156 7.31 15.82 -5.79
C LEU A 156 8.51 16.55 -6.42
N LEU A 157 9.36 15.79 -7.13
CA LEU A 157 10.40 16.38 -7.99
C LEU A 157 9.83 17.28 -9.09
N GLY A 158 8.60 17.01 -9.52
CA GLY A 158 7.85 17.80 -10.48
C GLY A 158 6.71 17.01 -11.14
N GLN A 159 5.98 17.68 -12.03
CA GLN A 159 4.85 17.09 -12.79
C GLN A 159 5.21 15.80 -13.52
N GLY A 160 6.46 15.67 -13.99
CA GLY A 160 6.92 14.49 -14.73
C GLY A 160 6.79 13.18 -13.96
N ILE A 161 6.73 13.22 -12.61
CA ILE A 161 6.42 12.03 -11.80
C ILE A 161 4.99 11.56 -12.05
N LEU A 162 4.02 12.47 -11.97
CA LEU A 162 2.60 12.16 -12.20
C LEU A 162 2.35 11.74 -13.65
N ASP A 163 2.96 12.44 -14.62
CA ASP A 163 2.85 12.11 -16.03
C ASP A 163 3.40 10.70 -16.33
N SER A 164 4.53 10.34 -15.71
CA SER A 164 5.14 9.01 -15.85
C SER A 164 4.25 7.91 -15.25
N MET A 165 3.67 8.15 -14.06
CA MET A 165 2.70 7.23 -13.45
C MET A 165 1.48 7.01 -14.35
N GLU A 166 0.90 8.11 -14.85
CA GLU A 166 -0.28 8.08 -15.73
C GLU A 166 0.00 7.35 -17.04
N GLN A 167 1.10 7.69 -17.72
CA GLN A 167 1.48 7.03 -18.97
C GLN A 167 1.69 5.53 -18.79
N ARG A 168 2.29 5.10 -17.68
CA ARG A 168 2.45 3.66 -17.42
C ARG A 168 1.15 2.97 -17.10
N PHE A 169 0.28 3.60 -16.32
CA PHE A 169 -1.05 3.06 -16.03
C PHE A 169 -1.86 2.83 -17.31
N LEU A 170 -1.91 3.85 -18.18
CA LEU A 170 -2.67 3.83 -19.43
C LEU A 170 -2.11 2.87 -20.49
N ASN A 171 -0.79 2.75 -20.58
CA ASN A 171 -0.14 1.94 -21.62
C ASN A 171 0.14 0.49 -21.17
N THR A 172 -0.21 0.10 -19.94
CA THR A 172 -0.05 -1.27 -19.45
C THR A 172 -1.31 -2.07 -19.72
N GLU A 173 -1.17 -3.21 -20.38
CA GLU A 173 -2.26 -4.15 -20.61
C GLU A 173 -2.42 -5.14 -19.44
N GLY A 174 -3.61 -5.72 -19.32
CA GLY A 174 -3.92 -6.76 -18.33
C GLY A 174 -4.69 -6.26 -17.11
N SER A 175 -4.61 -7.02 -16.01
CA SER A 175 -5.40 -6.78 -14.81
C SER A 175 -5.16 -5.39 -14.20
N LEU A 176 -6.15 -4.89 -13.45
CA LEU A 176 -6.01 -3.64 -12.70
C LEU A 176 -4.76 -3.64 -11.82
N ALA A 177 -4.47 -4.78 -11.18
CA ALA A 177 -3.28 -4.98 -10.36
C ALA A 177 -1.96 -4.69 -11.12
N LYS A 178 -1.81 -5.18 -12.36
CA LYS A 178 -0.63 -4.92 -13.19
C LYS A 178 -0.51 -3.47 -13.60
N ARG A 179 -1.64 -2.84 -13.96
CA ARG A 179 -1.69 -1.42 -14.33
C ARG A 179 -1.29 -0.53 -13.14
N LEU A 180 -1.79 -0.81 -11.95
CA LEU A 180 -1.44 -0.09 -10.71
C LEU A 180 0.04 -0.24 -10.34
N MET A 181 0.57 -1.47 -10.42
CA MET A 181 2.01 -1.70 -10.16
C MET A 181 2.88 -0.97 -11.18
N SER A 182 2.49 -1.00 -12.46
CA SER A 182 3.19 -0.24 -13.51
C SER A 182 3.13 1.27 -13.28
N ALA A 183 1.99 1.79 -12.80
CA ALA A 183 1.86 3.19 -12.41
C ALA A 183 2.89 3.56 -11.33
N LEU A 184 3.02 2.77 -10.26
CA LEU A 184 4.04 3.00 -9.22
C LEU A 184 5.46 2.97 -9.77
N GLN A 185 5.78 2.06 -10.70
CA GLN A 185 7.08 2.04 -11.39
C GLN A 185 7.35 3.34 -12.18
N GLY A 186 6.32 4.13 -12.48
CA GLY A 186 6.45 5.46 -13.08
C GLY A 186 7.08 6.50 -12.16
N ALA A 187 6.94 6.30 -10.85
CA ALA A 187 7.54 7.13 -9.81
C ALA A 187 8.76 6.47 -9.15
N ASN A 188 9.23 5.32 -9.64
CA ASN A 188 10.41 4.63 -9.12
C ASN A 188 11.71 5.31 -9.62
N VAL A 189 11.93 6.53 -9.16
CA VAL A 189 13.14 7.31 -9.42
C VAL A 189 13.59 8.02 -8.14
N PRO A 190 14.91 8.18 -7.91
CA PRO A 190 15.41 8.92 -6.76
C PRO A 190 14.81 10.31 -6.67
N GLY A 191 14.24 10.63 -5.50
CA GLY A 191 13.65 11.93 -5.24
C GLY A 191 12.26 12.15 -5.85
N ALA A 192 11.57 11.11 -6.32
CA ALA A 192 10.15 11.21 -6.69
C ALA A 192 9.34 11.88 -5.56
N ASP A 193 9.56 11.42 -4.33
CA ASP A 193 9.45 12.17 -3.08
C ASP A 193 10.79 12.87 -2.80
N THR A 194 10.84 14.20 -2.89
CA THR A 194 12.09 14.96 -2.82
C THR A 194 12.84 14.81 -1.48
N ARG A 195 12.16 14.45 -0.38
CA ARG A 195 12.84 14.18 0.90
C ARG A 195 13.71 12.93 0.84
N CYS A 196 13.36 11.98 -0.02
CA CYS A 196 14.12 10.75 -0.22
C CYS A 196 15.26 10.88 -1.24
N LEU A 197 15.41 12.06 -1.87
CA LEU A 197 16.47 12.31 -2.85
C LEU A 197 17.88 12.07 -2.29
N ALA A 198 18.15 12.52 -1.06
CA ALA A 198 19.45 12.35 -0.42
C ALA A 198 19.78 10.88 -0.10
N ALA A 199 18.76 10.05 0.08
CA ALA A 199 18.90 8.61 0.28
C ALA A 199 19.04 7.84 -1.05
N GLY A 200 18.88 8.52 -2.20
CA GLY A 200 18.97 7.92 -3.52
C GLY A 200 17.80 7.00 -3.87
N ILE A 201 16.64 7.18 -3.23
CA ILE A 201 15.43 6.34 -3.38
C ILE A 201 14.21 7.22 -3.68
N SER A 202 13.13 6.60 -4.15
CA SER A 202 11.85 7.27 -4.46
C SER A 202 11.02 7.57 -3.23
N SER A 203 11.08 6.70 -2.21
CA SER A 203 10.19 6.67 -1.04
C SER A 203 10.75 5.70 0.03
N LYS A 204 10.10 5.58 1.20
CA LYS A 204 10.48 4.63 2.28
C LYS A 204 9.43 3.55 2.56
N SER A 205 8.19 3.76 2.16
CA SER A 205 7.13 2.75 2.20
C SER A 205 6.30 2.80 0.93
N ALA A 206 5.68 1.67 0.59
CA ALA A 206 4.80 1.54 -0.58
C ALA A 206 3.73 0.47 -0.34
N PHE A 207 2.57 0.61 -0.99
CA PHE A 207 1.50 -0.39 -0.96
C PHE A 207 0.81 -0.55 -2.30
N ILE A 208 0.14 -1.69 -2.48
CA ILE A 208 -0.86 -1.91 -3.53
C ILE A 208 -2.05 -2.69 -2.94
N ARG A 209 -3.26 -2.29 -3.33
CA ARG A 209 -4.52 -2.94 -2.97
C ARG A 209 -5.41 -3.10 -4.19
N VAL A 210 -6.06 -4.25 -4.33
CA VAL A 210 -7.12 -4.49 -5.31
C VAL A 210 -8.22 -5.29 -4.66
N ALA A 211 -9.44 -4.81 -4.75
CA ALA A 211 -10.65 -5.47 -4.32
C ALA A 211 -11.46 -5.95 -5.53
N LYS A 212 -11.98 -7.17 -5.46
CA LYS A 212 -13.02 -7.67 -6.37
C LYS A 212 -14.40 -7.23 -5.92
N PRO A 213 -15.42 -7.22 -6.79
CA PRO A 213 -16.78 -6.82 -6.43
C PRO A 213 -17.38 -7.59 -5.24
N ASP A 214 -16.99 -8.86 -5.08
CA ASP A 214 -17.53 -9.80 -4.11
C ASP A 214 -16.65 -10.01 -2.87
N ASP A 215 -15.55 -9.24 -2.73
CA ASP A 215 -14.71 -9.29 -1.55
C ASP A 215 -15.50 -8.88 -0.30
N THR A 216 -15.43 -9.71 0.75
CA THR A 216 -16.12 -9.48 2.03
C THR A 216 -15.20 -9.74 3.21
N GLY A 217 -15.56 -9.24 4.38
CA GLY A 217 -14.84 -9.53 5.63
C GLY A 217 -13.49 -8.82 5.78
N GLY A 218 -13.22 -7.79 4.98
CA GLY A 218 -12.02 -6.95 5.10
C GLY A 218 -10.75 -7.53 4.46
N ASN A 219 -10.86 -8.65 3.73
CA ASN A 219 -9.77 -9.18 2.92
C ASN A 219 -9.96 -8.73 1.47
N PHE A 220 -8.94 -8.10 0.91
CA PHE A 220 -8.92 -7.72 -0.50
C PHE A 220 -8.26 -8.81 -1.35
N TYR A 221 -8.69 -8.94 -2.61
CA TYR A 221 -8.09 -9.84 -3.60
C TYR A 221 -6.56 -9.71 -3.70
N LEU A 222 -6.05 -8.48 -3.54
CA LEU A 222 -4.64 -8.18 -3.37
C LEU A 222 -4.48 -7.12 -2.27
N GLU A 223 -3.62 -7.37 -1.30
CA GLU A 223 -3.11 -6.36 -0.38
C GLU A 223 -1.64 -6.67 -0.08
N LEU A 224 -0.74 -5.84 -0.60
CA LEU A 224 0.69 -5.90 -0.30
C LEU A 224 1.14 -4.57 0.28
N ASN A 225 1.91 -4.65 1.35
CA ASN A 225 2.44 -3.48 2.06
C ASN A 225 3.93 -3.67 2.34
N VAL A 226 4.73 -2.67 1.96
CA VAL A 226 6.13 -2.51 2.35
C VAL A 226 6.16 -1.33 3.32
N PRO A 227 6.04 -1.59 4.64
CA PRO A 227 5.90 -0.53 5.65
C PRO A 227 7.20 0.24 5.93
N SER A 228 8.35 -0.38 5.64
CA SER A 228 9.69 0.20 5.74
C SER A 228 10.69 -0.63 4.95
N VAL A 229 11.86 -0.06 4.69
CA VAL A 229 12.99 -0.70 4.00
C VAL A 229 14.32 -0.34 4.65
N LEU A 230 15.36 -1.12 4.36
CA LEU A 230 16.73 -0.78 4.75
C LEU A 230 17.24 0.41 3.91
N THR A 231 18.24 1.12 4.43
CA THR A 231 18.86 2.25 3.74
C THR A 231 19.34 1.89 2.34
N GLY A 232 18.96 2.70 1.35
CA GLY A 232 19.38 2.56 -0.06
C GLY A 232 18.59 1.53 -0.85
N ILE A 233 17.57 0.92 -0.26
CA ILE A 233 16.61 0.04 -0.94
C ILE A 233 15.35 0.83 -1.24
N ASP A 234 14.84 0.74 -2.46
CA ASP A 234 13.56 1.35 -2.83
C ASP A 234 12.38 0.43 -2.43
N PRO A 235 11.34 0.93 -1.73
CA PRO A 235 10.18 0.14 -1.39
C PRO A 235 9.33 -0.25 -2.61
N ILE A 236 9.44 0.44 -3.76
CA ILE A 236 8.73 0.07 -4.98
C ILE A 236 9.36 -1.18 -5.61
N ASP A 237 10.69 -1.32 -5.57
CA ASP A 237 11.38 -2.55 -5.98
C ASP A 237 11.00 -3.74 -5.08
N SER A 238 10.86 -3.45 -3.79
CA SER A 238 10.39 -4.40 -2.79
C SER A 238 8.96 -4.85 -3.06
N LEU A 239 8.08 -3.89 -3.30
CA LEU A 239 6.70 -4.15 -3.65
C LEU A 239 6.57 -4.93 -4.97
N GLN A 240 7.42 -4.65 -5.96
CA GLN A 240 7.47 -5.41 -7.21
C GLN A 240 7.83 -6.88 -6.96
N SER A 241 8.82 -7.14 -6.10
CA SER A 241 9.21 -8.51 -5.74
C SER A 241 8.06 -9.29 -5.08
N LEU A 242 7.32 -8.64 -4.18
CA LEU A 242 6.10 -9.19 -3.58
C LEU A 242 5.00 -9.42 -4.62
N PHE A 243 4.84 -8.46 -5.54
CA PHE A 243 3.84 -8.50 -6.60
C PHE A 243 4.09 -9.63 -7.60
N ASP A 244 5.35 -9.88 -7.96
CA ASP A 244 5.75 -10.96 -8.85
C ASP A 244 5.45 -12.32 -8.23
N VAL A 245 5.73 -12.49 -6.93
CA VAL A 245 5.36 -13.68 -6.15
C VAL A 245 3.84 -13.90 -6.17
N TRP A 246 3.07 -12.85 -5.96
CA TRP A 246 1.61 -12.93 -6.01
C TRP A 246 1.11 -13.29 -7.42
N CYS A 247 1.71 -12.72 -8.47
CA CYS A 247 1.38 -13.07 -9.85
C CYS A 247 1.65 -14.55 -10.16
N GLU A 248 2.77 -15.09 -9.68
CA GLU A 248 3.11 -16.51 -9.80
C GLU A 248 2.06 -17.39 -9.07
N SER A 249 1.62 -17.00 -7.88
CA SER A 249 0.66 -17.79 -7.09
C SER A 249 -0.74 -17.85 -7.73
N ILE A 250 -1.19 -16.76 -8.36
CA ILE A 250 -2.51 -16.73 -9.04
C ILE A 250 -2.47 -17.29 -10.45
N SER A 251 -1.32 -17.27 -11.13
CA SER A 251 -1.18 -17.84 -12.48
C SER A 251 -1.09 -19.37 -12.43
N GLY A 252 -0.39 -19.90 -11.42
CA GLY A 252 -0.40 -21.33 -11.09
C GLY A 252 -1.78 -21.88 -10.70
N ALA A 253 -2.71 -21.01 -10.27
CA ALA A 253 -4.10 -21.39 -10.00
C ALA A 253 -4.92 -21.69 -11.27
N SER A 254 -4.43 -21.30 -12.46
CA SER A 254 -5.09 -21.63 -13.74
C SER A 254 -4.63 -22.96 -14.38
N GLU A 255 -3.64 -23.63 -13.77
CA GLU A 255 -3.30 -25.04 -14.04
C GLU A 255 -3.51 -25.93 -12.79
N ALA A 256 -4.52 -25.62 -11.97
CA ALA A 256 -4.92 -26.48 -10.86
C ALA A 256 -5.67 -27.72 -11.39
N SER A 257 -4.87 -28.69 -11.83
CA SER A 257 -5.08 -30.08 -11.44
C SER A 257 -5.18 -30.17 -9.90
N PRO A 258 -5.95 -31.13 -9.36
CA PRO A 258 -6.64 -31.03 -8.08
C PRO A 258 -5.68 -30.86 -6.89
N GLU A 259 -6.10 -30.02 -5.93
CA GLU A 259 -5.61 -29.87 -4.55
C GLU A 259 -4.26 -30.53 -4.24
N VAL A 260 -3.17 -29.76 -4.37
CA VAL A 260 -1.96 -29.98 -3.57
C VAL A 260 -1.59 -28.64 -2.96
N GLY A 261 -2.19 -28.34 -1.80
CA GLY A 261 -1.91 -27.09 -1.08
C GLY A 261 -0.44 -27.04 -0.64
N PHE A 262 0.18 -25.86 -0.76
CA PHE A 262 1.42 -25.53 -0.07
C PHE A 262 1.05 -24.48 0.99
N ARG A 263 1.01 -24.88 2.27
CA ARG A 263 0.71 -23.96 3.38
C ARG A 263 1.85 -23.93 4.37
N ILE A 264 2.08 -22.76 4.96
CA ILE A 264 3.06 -22.57 6.03
C ILE A 264 2.38 -22.18 7.34
N TYR A 265 2.88 -22.71 8.46
CA TYR A 265 2.41 -22.32 9.80
C TYR A 265 3.45 -22.68 10.87
N PRO A 266 3.46 -22.05 12.05
CA PRO A 266 2.67 -20.86 12.40
C PRO A 266 3.21 -19.62 11.67
N ASN A 267 2.32 -18.72 11.32
CA ASN A 267 2.65 -17.36 10.90
C ASN A 267 1.85 -16.41 11.82
N PRO A 268 2.47 -15.71 12.78
CA PRO A 268 3.91 -15.44 12.89
C PRO A 268 4.76 -16.63 13.33
N ALA A 269 5.96 -16.75 12.78
CA ALA A 269 6.92 -17.79 13.06
C ALA A 269 7.99 -17.33 14.06
N SER A 270 8.36 -18.18 15.02
CA SER A 270 9.46 -17.89 15.96
C SER A 270 10.71 -18.69 15.64
N ASN A 271 10.65 -20.00 15.84
CA ASN A 271 11.82 -20.89 15.69
C ASN A 271 11.67 -21.85 14.51
N PHE A 272 10.44 -22.20 14.15
CA PHE A 272 10.14 -23.19 13.13
C PHE A 272 8.96 -22.76 12.27
N LEU A 273 8.97 -23.22 11.03
CA LEU A 273 7.83 -23.24 10.13
C LEU A 273 7.55 -24.69 9.74
N TYR A 274 6.28 -25.05 9.65
CA TYR A 274 5.79 -26.32 9.15
C TYR A 274 5.24 -26.12 7.74
N PHE A 275 5.38 -27.14 6.91
CA PHE A 275 4.78 -27.20 5.58
C PHE A 275 3.68 -28.25 5.56
N GLU A 276 2.55 -27.88 4.98
CA GLU A 276 1.55 -28.81 4.49
C GLU A 276 1.65 -28.80 2.97
N THR A 277 2.26 -29.84 2.40
CA THR A 277 2.45 -30.02 0.95
C THR A 277 2.66 -31.51 0.61
N GLU A 278 2.17 -31.92 -0.57
CA GLU A 278 2.49 -33.24 -1.17
C GLU A 278 3.61 -33.15 -2.22
N ALA A 279 4.26 -31.99 -2.35
CA ALA A 279 5.40 -31.78 -3.24
C ALA A 279 6.72 -31.88 -2.46
N ASP A 280 7.76 -32.41 -3.10
CA ASP A 280 9.09 -32.52 -2.51
C ASP A 280 9.78 -31.16 -2.57
N ILE A 281 10.13 -30.58 -1.42
CA ILE A 281 10.77 -29.27 -1.36
C ILE A 281 12.26 -29.41 -1.68
N ILE A 282 12.67 -28.80 -2.79
CA ILE A 282 14.03 -28.87 -3.33
C ILE A 282 14.92 -27.75 -2.77
N LEU A 283 14.34 -26.56 -2.61
CA LEU A 283 15.05 -25.35 -2.19
C LEU A 283 14.08 -24.40 -1.49
N ILE A 284 14.53 -23.76 -0.42
CA ILE A 284 13.84 -22.66 0.24
C ILE A 284 14.75 -21.45 0.21
N GLN A 285 14.15 -20.29 -0.06
CA GLN A 285 14.78 -18.99 -0.06
C GLN A 285 14.00 -18.06 0.85
N TRP A 286 14.70 -17.45 1.80
CA TRP A 286 14.22 -16.35 2.59
C TRP A 286 14.72 -15.07 1.95
N LEU A 287 13.82 -14.17 1.60
CA LEU A 287 14.12 -12.88 1.04
C LEU A 287 13.60 -11.80 1.99
N ASP A 288 14.28 -10.65 2.04
CA ASP A 288 13.65 -9.48 2.64
C ASP A 288 12.52 -8.99 1.72
N LEU A 289 11.74 -8.00 2.19
CA LEU A 289 10.67 -7.42 1.39
C LEU A 289 11.20 -6.83 0.07
N SER A 290 12.50 -6.54 -0.03
CA SER A 290 13.16 -6.06 -1.25
C SER A 290 13.45 -7.11 -2.30
N GLY A 291 13.10 -8.37 -2.02
CA GLY A 291 13.45 -9.50 -2.88
C GLY A 291 14.92 -9.88 -2.82
N ARG A 292 15.72 -9.28 -1.91
CA ARG A 292 17.11 -9.69 -1.71
C ARG A 292 17.14 -10.98 -0.92
N LEU A 293 17.83 -11.98 -1.47
CA LEU A 293 18.06 -13.26 -0.81
C LEU A 293 18.86 -13.05 0.49
N LEU A 294 18.25 -13.40 1.62
CA LEU A 294 18.85 -13.36 2.95
C LEU A 294 19.42 -14.72 3.36
N HIS A 295 18.69 -15.78 3.01
CA HIS A 295 19.06 -17.13 3.35
C HIS A 295 18.54 -18.10 2.29
N GLU A 296 19.29 -19.14 1.99
CA GLU A 296 18.80 -20.27 1.20
C GLU A 296 19.22 -21.58 1.85
N GLU A 297 18.33 -22.56 1.78
CA GLU A 297 18.62 -23.90 2.25
C GLU A 297 17.88 -24.96 1.43
N ARG A 298 18.47 -26.15 1.35
CA ARG A 298 17.80 -27.34 0.83
C ARG A 298 17.26 -28.11 2.04
N PRO A 299 15.93 -28.16 2.24
CA PRO A 299 15.38 -28.76 3.45
C PRO A 299 15.74 -30.24 3.54
N LEU A 300 16.09 -30.69 4.75
CA LEU A 300 16.28 -32.11 5.05
C LEU A 300 14.94 -32.85 5.26
N SER A 301 13.84 -32.10 5.34
CA SER A 301 12.49 -32.58 5.65
C SER A 301 11.46 -31.75 4.87
N ASN A 302 10.46 -32.42 4.29
CA ASN A 302 9.30 -31.75 3.67
C ASN A 302 8.24 -31.28 4.69
N ARG A 303 8.49 -31.41 5.99
CA ARG A 303 7.46 -31.11 7.02
C ARG A 303 7.72 -29.85 7.82
N TYR A 304 8.98 -29.45 7.95
CA TYR A 304 9.33 -28.26 8.71
C TYR A 304 10.73 -27.74 8.35
N LEU A 305 10.95 -26.46 8.66
CA LEU A 305 12.23 -25.76 8.52
C LEU A 305 12.53 -24.97 9.80
N TRP A 306 13.81 -24.69 10.04
CA TRP A 306 14.23 -23.76 11.10
C TRP A 306 14.21 -22.34 10.57
N VAL A 307 13.48 -21.44 11.22
CA VAL A 307 13.53 -20.02 10.84
C VAL A 307 14.97 -19.51 11.02
N PRO A 308 15.61 -18.98 9.97
CA PRO A 308 16.99 -18.50 10.05
C PRO A 308 17.13 -17.39 11.12
N PRO A 309 18.35 -17.02 11.54
CA PRO A 309 18.62 -15.94 12.49
C PRO A 309 18.29 -14.54 11.95
N LEU A 310 17.05 -14.35 11.54
CA LEU A 310 16.48 -13.12 11.04
C LEU A 310 15.97 -12.28 12.23
N PRO A 311 16.13 -10.94 12.17
CA PRO A 311 15.46 -10.02 13.09
C PRO A 311 13.93 -10.19 13.10
N ASN A 312 13.28 -9.59 14.10
CA ASN A 312 11.82 -9.48 14.08
C ASN A 312 11.41 -8.60 12.88
N GLY A 313 10.47 -9.07 12.07
CA GLY A 313 10.11 -8.40 10.82
C GLY A 313 9.32 -9.30 9.87
N VAL A 314 9.01 -8.77 8.69
CA VAL A 314 8.29 -9.50 7.64
C VAL A 314 9.26 -9.90 6.54
N TYR A 315 9.16 -11.14 6.09
CA TYR A 315 10.04 -11.75 5.10
C TYR A 315 9.23 -12.46 4.03
N LEU A 316 9.84 -12.66 2.87
CA LEU A 316 9.32 -13.54 1.84
C LEU A 316 9.99 -14.90 1.95
N LEU A 317 9.19 -15.96 1.91
CA LEU A 317 9.68 -17.33 1.78
C LEU A 317 9.27 -17.85 0.42
N LYS A 318 10.24 -18.11 -0.45
CA LYS A 318 10.06 -18.85 -1.71
C LYS A 318 10.47 -20.31 -1.52
N ALA A 319 9.58 -21.23 -1.83
CA ALA A 319 9.84 -22.67 -1.83
C ALA A 319 9.77 -23.22 -3.25
N PHE A 320 10.85 -23.82 -3.72
CA PHE A 320 10.90 -24.55 -4.99
C PHE A 320 10.72 -26.02 -4.71
N THR A 321 9.77 -26.63 -5.39
CA THR A 321 9.44 -28.05 -5.25
C THR A 321 9.68 -28.79 -6.57
N ASP A 322 9.57 -30.12 -6.54
CA ASP A 322 9.62 -30.96 -7.73
C ASP A 322 8.45 -30.74 -8.71
N LYS A 323 7.35 -30.15 -8.23
CA LYS A 323 6.15 -29.89 -9.02
C LYS A 323 6.01 -28.41 -9.45
N SER A 324 6.30 -27.47 -8.54
CA SER A 324 6.11 -26.02 -8.76
C SER A 324 6.94 -25.17 -7.79
N SER A 325 6.89 -23.84 -7.93
CA SER A 325 7.37 -22.90 -6.92
C SER A 325 6.22 -22.21 -6.21
N PHE A 326 6.39 -21.98 -4.90
CA PHE A 326 5.42 -21.32 -4.03
C PHE A 326 6.10 -20.14 -3.32
N GLY A 327 5.36 -19.09 -3.02
CA GLY A 327 5.84 -17.94 -2.26
C GLY A 327 4.84 -17.52 -1.21
N GLU A 328 5.34 -17.27 0.01
CA GLU A 328 4.53 -16.92 1.18
C GLU A 328 5.18 -15.77 1.97
N VAL A 329 4.35 -14.93 2.59
CA VAL A 329 4.82 -13.87 3.49
C VAL A 329 4.92 -14.44 4.91
N VAL A 330 6.07 -14.27 5.57
CA VAL A 330 6.33 -14.76 6.92
C VAL A 330 6.62 -13.59 7.85
N GLU A 331 5.83 -13.41 8.90
CA GLU A 331 6.19 -12.55 10.02
C GLU A 331 7.07 -13.35 11.00
N VAL A 332 8.30 -12.89 11.25
CA VAL A 332 9.22 -13.48 12.24
C VAL A 332 9.10 -12.71 13.56
N LYS A 333 8.81 -13.45 14.64
CA LYS A 333 8.74 -12.93 16.03
C LYS A 333 9.54 -13.82 16.98
N ARG A 334 10.70 -13.33 17.42
CA ARG A 334 11.55 -13.89 18.48
C ARG A 334 11.30 -13.23 19.83
#